data_AF-A0A1A8L328-F1
#
_entry.id   AF-A0A1A8L328-F1
#
_cell.length_a   1.000
_cell.length_b   1.000
_cell.length_c   1.000
_cell.angle_alpha   90.00
_cell.angle_beta   90.00
_cell.angle_gamma   90.00
#
_symmetry.space_group_name_H-M   'P 1'
#
loop_
_entity.id
_entity.type
_entity.pdbx_description
1 polymer ?
#
loop_
_entity_poly.entity_id
_entity_poly.type
_entity_poly.pdbx_seq_one_letter_code
_entity_poly.pdbx_strand_id
1 'polypeptide(L)'
;TEVEHIYSPSCVPLVRCAGCCGDEKLECHPTQTTNVTMQLLKIRPSKPGQEYVEMTFVEHLTCECRVRKPLVKVERKRQRGKGRKRKQRQKTKDCD
;
A
#
# COMPACT_ATOMS: atom_id res chain seq x y z
N THR A 1 0.64 -10.35 17.04
CA THR A 1 1.02 -9.60 15.83
C THR A 1 1.04 -10.59 14.68
N GLU A 2 0.52 -10.26 13.49
CA GLU A 2 0.47 -11.20 12.33
C GLU A 2 1.84 -11.73 11.89
N VAL A 3 2.94 -11.12 12.36
CA VAL A 3 4.34 -11.45 12.02
C VAL A 3 4.84 -12.76 12.67
N GLU A 4 4.09 -13.35 13.61
CA GLU A 4 4.48 -14.63 14.26
C GLU A 4 4.00 -15.88 13.50
N HIS A 5 3.18 -15.72 12.46
CA HIS A 5 2.50 -16.82 11.76
C HIS A 5 2.82 -16.79 10.27
N ILE A 6 2.99 -17.99 9.70
CA ILE A 6 3.07 -18.18 8.26
C ILE A 6 1.70 -18.69 7.81
N TYR A 7 1.15 -18.08 6.76
CA TYR A 7 -0.11 -18.52 6.15
C TYR A 7 0.17 -19.23 4.83
N SER A 8 -0.56 -20.32 4.56
CA SER A 8 -0.53 -21.03 3.29
C SER A 8 -1.96 -21.13 2.72
N PRO A 9 -2.22 -20.62 1.50
CA PRO A 9 -1.29 -19.82 0.69
C PRO A 9 -0.91 -18.48 1.36
N SER A 10 0.23 -17.90 0.98
CA SER A 10 0.72 -16.63 1.53
C SER A 10 0.02 -15.41 0.93
N CYS A 11 -0.61 -15.57 -0.24
CA CYS A 11 -1.44 -14.58 -0.90
C CYS A 11 -2.75 -15.22 -1.36
N VAL A 12 -3.81 -14.42 -1.42
CA VAL A 12 -5.13 -14.84 -1.90
C VAL A 12 -5.55 -14.00 -3.10
N PRO A 13 -6.16 -14.59 -4.13
CA PRO A 13 -6.74 -13.84 -5.23
C PRO A 13 -8.00 -13.13 -4.72
N LEU A 14 -8.11 -11.82 -5.00
CA LEU A 14 -9.27 -11.01 -4.64
C LEU A 14 -9.63 -10.09 -5.79
N VAL A 15 -10.92 -9.89 -6.03
CA VAL A 15 -11.39 -8.87 -6.98
C VAL A 15 -11.14 -7.49 -6.39
N ARG A 16 -10.32 -6.69 -7.07
CA ARG A 16 -9.97 -5.32 -6.68
C ARG A 16 -10.02 -4.40 -7.90
N CYS A 17 -10.52 -3.19 -7.67
CA CYS A 17 -10.45 -2.10 -8.63
C CYS A 17 -8.98 -1.85 -9.01
N ALA A 18 -8.70 -1.85 -10.31
CA ALA A 18 -7.40 -1.55 -10.88
C ALA A 18 -7.59 -0.88 -12.24
N GLY A 19 -6.55 -0.20 -12.73
CA GLY A 19 -6.55 0.47 -14.03
C GLY A 19 -6.46 1.99 -13.94
N CYS A 20 -6.42 2.63 -15.11
CA CYS A 20 -6.39 4.07 -15.26
C CYS A 20 -7.79 4.64 -15.51
N CYS A 21 -7.98 5.90 -15.13
CA CYS A 21 -9.12 6.70 -15.55
C CYS A 21 -8.74 7.50 -16.81
N GLY A 22 -9.74 7.96 -17.58
CA GLY A 22 -9.50 8.77 -18.78
C GLY A 22 -8.91 10.17 -18.53
N ASP A 23 -8.80 10.60 -17.28
CA ASP A 23 -8.18 11.86 -16.85
C ASP A 23 -7.22 11.60 -15.68
N GLU A 24 -6.02 12.19 -15.74
CA GLU A 24 -4.98 12.10 -14.71
C GLU A 24 -5.38 12.72 -13.37
N LYS A 25 -6.38 13.61 -13.38
CA LYS A 25 -6.97 14.21 -12.18
C LYS A 25 -7.93 13.26 -11.47
N LEU A 26 -8.26 12.12 -12.07
CA LEU A 26 -9.13 11.11 -11.51
C LEU A 26 -8.34 9.90 -10.97
N GLU A 27 -8.95 9.19 -10.04
CA GLU A 27 -8.45 7.95 -9.47
C GLU A 27 -9.59 6.94 -9.31
N CYS A 28 -9.29 5.66 -9.59
CA CYS A 28 -10.24 4.57 -9.53
C CYS A 28 -10.43 4.13 -8.08
N HIS A 29 -11.66 4.23 -7.57
CA HIS A 29 -12.03 3.84 -6.20
C HIS A 29 -13.19 2.86 -6.18
N PRO A 30 -13.23 1.92 -5.22
CA PRO A 30 -14.41 1.08 -5.02
C PRO A 30 -15.60 1.92 -4.57
N THR A 31 -16.78 1.58 -5.09
CA THR A 31 -18.06 2.19 -4.67
C THR A 31 -18.92 1.22 -3.88
N GLN A 32 -18.84 -0.07 -4.20
CA GLN A 32 -19.43 -1.15 -3.41
C GLN A 32 -18.39 -2.22 -3.17
N THR A 33 -18.42 -2.78 -1.97
CA THR A 33 -17.51 -3.83 -1.52
C THR A 33 -18.30 -4.94 -0.85
N THR A 34 -17.79 -6.16 -0.92
CA THR A 34 -18.29 -7.31 -0.16
C THR A 34 -17.15 -7.96 0.60
N ASN A 35 -17.50 -8.75 1.61
CA ASN A 35 -16.55 -9.55 2.36
C ASN A 35 -16.59 -10.99 1.85
N VAL A 36 -15.42 -11.59 1.63
CA VAL A 36 -15.25 -13.00 1.29
C VAL A 36 -14.42 -13.66 2.37
N THR A 37 -14.93 -14.75 2.90
CA THR A 37 -14.23 -15.55 3.91
C THR A 37 -13.54 -16.72 3.22
N MET A 38 -12.25 -16.89 3.47
CA MET A 38 -11.43 -17.98 2.93
C MET A 38 -10.77 -18.74 4.07
N GLN A 39 -10.64 -20.05 3.90
CA GLN A 39 -9.87 -20.88 4.82
C GLN A 39 -8.39 -20.89 4.42
N LEU A 40 -7.54 -20.52 5.36
CA LEU A 40 -6.09 -20.47 5.22
C LEU A 40 -5.45 -21.39 6.24
N LEU A 41 -4.35 -22.04 5.86
CA LEU A 41 -3.56 -22.82 6.78
C LEU A 41 -2.64 -21.89 7.58
N LYS A 42 -2.83 -21.84 8.90
CA LYS A 42 -2.00 -21.09 9.83
C LYS A 42 -0.93 -21.99 10.43
N ILE A 43 0.33 -21.61 10.22
CA ILE A 43 1.51 -22.35 10.65
C ILE A 43 2.26 -21.52 11.69
N ARG A 44 2.55 -22.12 12.85
CA ARG A 44 3.33 -21.51 13.93
C ARG A 44 4.76 -22.07 13.90
N PRO A 45 5.79 -21.32 13.46
CA PRO A 45 7.14 -21.87 13.37
C PRO A 45 7.69 -22.35 14.72
N SER A 46 7.30 -21.69 15.82
CA SER A 46 7.78 -22.00 17.16
C SER A 46 7.07 -23.17 17.84
N LYS A 47 5.98 -23.72 17.28
CA LYS A 47 5.21 -24.81 17.88
C LYS A 47 4.77 -25.83 16.82
N PRO A 48 4.93 -27.14 17.07
CA PRO A 48 4.40 -28.15 16.15
C PRO A 48 2.86 -28.03 16.10
N GLY A 49 2.34 -27.81 14.90
CA GLY A 49 0.89 -27.69 14.66
C GLY A 49 0.56 -26.81 13.47
N GLN A 50 -0.42 -27.23 12.70
CA GLN A 50 -1.03 -26.46 11.61
C GLN A 50 -2.54 -26.49 11.82
N GLU A 51 -3.19 -25.33 11.73
CA GLU A 51 -4.63 -25.20 11.90
C GLU A 51 -5.22 -24.45 10.72
N TYR A 52 -6.40 -24.86 10.24
CA TYR A 52 -7.16 -24.06 9.30
C TYR A 52 -7.88 -22.95 10.05
N VAL A 53 -7.72 -21.72 9.56
CA VAL A 53 -8.39 -20.54 10.10
C VAL A 53 -9.19 -19.85 9.01
N GLU A 54 -10.35 -19.33 9.38
CA GLU A 54 -11.14 -18.48 8.51
C GLU A 54 -10.63 -17.05 8.60
N MET A 55 -10.30 -16.47 7.44
CA MET A 55 -9.91 -15.07 7.31
C MET A 55 -10.86 -14.39 6.35
N THR A 56 -11.26 -13.17 6.69
CA THR A 56 -12.19 -12.39 5.88
C THR A 56 -11.45 -11.29 5.15
N PHE A 57 -11.67 -11.22 3.84
CA PHE A 57 -11.06 -10.25 2.93
C PHE A 57 -12.13 -9.39 2.27
N VAL A 58 -11.77 -8.17 1.91
CA VAL A 58 -12.66 -7.27 1.16
C VAL A 58 -12.46 -7.49 -0.33
N GLU A 59 -13.54 -7.67 -1.07
CA GLU A 59 -13.59 -7.62 -2.53
C GLU A 59 -14.36 -6.39 -3.00
N HIS A 60 -13.97 -5.86 -4.16
CA HIS A 60 -14.64 -4.72 -4.78
C HIS A 60 -15.66 -5.22 -5.80
N LEU A 61 -16.92 -4.82 -5.67
CA LEU A 61 -17.99 -5.19 -6.60
C LEU A 61 -18.11 -4.20 -7.75
N THR A 62 -17.99 -2.91 -7.45
CA THR A 62 -18.10 -1.83 -8.44
C THR A 62 -17.06 -0.75 -8.18
N CYS A 63 -16.61 -0.09 -9.25
CA CYS A 63 -15.54 0.90 -9.22
C CYS A 63 -15.95 2.15 -10.00
N GLU A 64 -15.53 3.33 -9.53
CA GLU A 64 -15.75 4.60 -10.22
C GLU A 64 -14.52 5.50 -10.16
N CYS A 65 -14.37 6.35 -11.17
CA CYS A 65 -13.33 7.38 -11.22
C CYS A 65 -13.77 8.62 -10.44
N ARG A 66 -13.03 8.97 -9.40
CA ARG A 66 -13.31 10.13 -8.54
C ARG A 66 -12.14 11.11 -8.56
N VAL A 67 -12.42 12.39 -8.28
CA VAL A 67 -11.39 13.45 -8.27
C VAL A 67 -10.35 13.14 -7.19
N ARG A 68 -9.07 13.16 -7.58
CA ARG A 68 -7.95 13.01 -6.65
C ARG A 68 -8.00 14.13 -5.62
N LYS A 69 -7.96 13.77 -4.33
CA LYS A 69 -7.83 14.77 -3.27
C LYS A 69 -6.43 15.37 -3.33
N PRO A 70 -6.27 16.70 -3.36
CA PRO A 70 -4.96 17.31 -3.31
C PRO A 70 -4.29 16.92 -1.99
N LEU A 71 -3.13 16.26 -2.07
CA LEU A 71 -2.28 16.07 -0.90
C LEU A 71 -1.82 17.46 -0.47
N VAL A 72 -2.43 18.00 0.59
CA VAL A 72 -1.87 19.15 1.30
C VAL A 72 -0.50 18.71 1.81
N LYS A 73 0.54 19.08 1.06
CA LYS A 73 1.92 18.96 1.51
C LYS A 73 2.03 19.87 2.72
N VAL A 74 1.87 19.31 3.91
CA VAL A 74 2.29 20.00 5.14
C VAL A 74 3.79 20.15 4.98
N GLU A 75 4.23 21.33 4.55
CA GLU A 75 5.63 21.71 4.58
C GLU A 75 6.06 21.58 6.04
N ARG A 76 6.71 20.47 6.37
CA ARG A 76 7.49 20.36 7.60
C ARG A 76 8.54 21.46 7.51
N LYS A 77 8.25 22.62 8.12
CA LYS A 77 9.19 23.73 8.31
C LYS A 77 10.41 23.14 9.00
N ARG A 78 11.41 22.69 8.22
CA ARG A 78 12.73 22.37 8.74
C ARG A 78 13.26 23.67 9.31
N GLN A 79 13.28 23.79 10.64
CA GLN A 79 13.98 24.88 11.30
C GLN A 79 15.41 24.86 10.75
N ARG A 80 15.75 25.86 9.93
CA ARG A 80 17.11 26.07 9.43
C ARG A 80 18.00 26.36 10.64
N GLY A 81 18.59 25.32 11.21
CA GLY A 81 19.71 25.45 12.13
C GLY A 81 20.82 26.23 11.42
N LYS A 82 21.29 27.31 12.03
CA LYS A 82 22.42 28.11 11.56
C LYS A 82 23.69 27.24 11.52
N GLY A 83 23.94 26.57 10.41
CA GLY A 83 25.16 25.80 10.13
C GLY A 83 26.10 26.57 9.21
N ARG A 84 27.33 26.82 9.69
CA ARG A 84 28.41 27.57 9.03
C ARG A 84 28.66 27.14 7.57
N LYS A 85 28.88 28.14 6.69
CA LYS A 85 29.39 27.98 5.32
C LYS A 85 30.63 27.08 5.29
N ARG A 86 30.63 26.04 4.44
CA ARG A 86 31.85 25.45 3.89
C ARG A 86 31.71 25.27 2.39
N LYS A 87 32.48 26.06 1.63
CA LYS A 87 32.72 25.95 0.18
C LYS A 87 33.36 24.59 -0.14
N GLN A 88 32.92 23.88 -1.19
CA GLN A 88 33.73 23.59 -2.38
C GLN A 88 32.92 22.94 -3.53
N ARG A 89 33.31 23.26 -4.76
CA ARG A 89 32.73 22.94 -6.09
C ARG A 89 32.87 21.43 -6.43
N GLN A 90 31.91 20.85 -7.18
CA GLN A 90 32.21 20.25 -8.50
C GLN A 90 30.99 19.71 -9.28
N LYS A 91 30.95 20.17 -10.55
CA LYS A 91 30.47 19.58 -11.82
C LYS A 91 29.08 18.96 -11.96
N THR A 92 28.34 19.59 -12.87
CA THR A 92 27.27 19.04 -13.71
C THR A 92 27.70 17.74 -14.40
N LYS A 93 26.81 16.76 -14.40
CA LYS A 93 26.76 15.70 -15.43
C LYS A 93 25.35 15.74 -16.01
N ASP A 94 25.26 16.16 -17.26
CA ASP A 94 24.13 15.89 -18.14
C ASP A 94 23.98 14.37 -18.31
N CYS A 95 22.74 13.90 -18.35
CA CYS A 95 22.41 12.54 -18.77
C CYS A 95 21.91 12.62 -20.22
N ASP A 96 22.56 11.85 -21.09
CA ASP A 96 22.10 11.51 -22.44
C ASP A 96 20.70 10.85 -22.40
#